data_AF-A0A024G1K8-F1
#
_entry.id   AF-A0A024G1K8-F1
#
_cell.length_a   1.000
_cell.length_b   1.000
_cell.length_c   1.000
_cell.angle_alpha   90.00
_cell.angle_beta   90.00
_cell.angle_gamma   90.00
#
_symmetry.space_group_name_H-M   'P 1'
#
loop_
_entity.id
_entity.type
_entity.pdbx_description
1 polymer ?
#
loop_
_entity_poly.entity_id
_entity_poly.type
_entity_poly.pdbx_seq_one_letter_code
_entity_poly.pdbx_strand_id
1 'polypeptide(L)'
;MGDGTDIAPFESRQERIDEELCSTFKWNADADKRLTLQRLDLGSLTHVFSHVKHHMGIEHIQFSGKPSFQLDNESSLRWMTIKEMRSLGITTGVLKILKLVSSKARKRASTILKRKRGIH
;
A
#
# COMPACT_ATOMS: atom_id res chain seq x y z
N MET A 1 20.88 16.84 -9.95
CA MET A 1 20.73 15.42 -10.32
C MET A 1 20.69 14.63 -9.03
N GLY A 2 19.54 14.06 -8.66
CA GLY A 2 19.45 13.17 -7.50
C GLY A 2 20.09 11.83 -7.84
N ASP A 3 20.79 11.23 -6.89
CA ASP A 3 21.58 10.00 -7.06
C ASP A 3 20.74 8.72 -7.30
N GLY A 4 19.46 8.86 -7.61
CA GLY A 4 18.51 7.76 -7.82
C GLY A 4 18.17 6.99 -6.53
N THR A 5 18.67 7.41 -5.37
CA THR A 5 18.39 6.78 -4.07
C THR A 5 17.25 7.45 -3.31
N ASP A 6 16.94 8.69 -3.69
CA ASP A 6 15.88 9.49 -3.09
C ASP A 6 14.50 9.01 -3.55
N ILE A 7 13.67 8.66 -2.57
CA ILE A 7 12.26 8.34 -2.80
C ILE A 7 11.52 9.67 -2.87
N ALA A 8 10.75 9.86 -3.95
CA ALA A 8 9.96 11.05 -4.15
C ALA A 8 9.03 11.36 -2.94
N PRO A 9 8.75 12.65 -2.67
CA PRO A 9 7.81 13.06 -1.65
C PRO A 9 6.46 12.36 -1.77
N PHE A 10 5.76 12.21 -0.65
CA PHE A 10 4.51 11.45 -0.61
C PHE A 10 3.47 11.98 -1.60
N GLU A 11 3.28 13.31 -1.68
CA GLU A 11 2.32 13.94 -2.59
C GLU A 11 2.61 13.60 -4.07
N SER A 12 3.87 13.71 -4.50
CA SER A 12 4.26 13.33 -5.88
C SER A 12 4.07 11.84 -6.16
N ARG A 13 4.20 10.98 -5.13
CA ARG A 13 3.91 9.54 -5.27
C ARG A 13 2.41 9.28 -5.41
N GLN A 14 1.57 10.06 -4.73
CA GLN A 14 0.11 9.91 -4.78
C GLN A 14 -0.43 10.13 -6.19
N GLU A 15 0.02 11.19 -6.87
CA GLU A 15 -0.36 11.48 -8.27
C GLU A 15 -0.06 10.30 -9.19
N ARG A 16 1.18 9.78 -9.12
CA ARG A 16 1.57 8.61 -9.90
C ARG A 16 0.75 7.37 -9.57
N ILE A 17 0.44 7.13 -8.30
CA ILE A 17 -0.41 6.00 -7.91
C ILE A 17 -1.84 6.20 -8.39
N ASP A 18 -2.38 7.41 -8.41
CA ASP A 18 -3.69 7.70 -8.98
C ASP A 18 -3.73 7.37 -10.48
N GLU A 19 -2.71 7.77 -11.24
CA GLU A 19 -2.58 7.40 -12.66
C GLU A 19 -2.56 5.88 -12.86
N GLU A 20 -1.77 5.16 -12.05
CA GLU A 20 -1.68 3.70 -12.09
C GLU A 20 -3.02 3.05 -11.71
N LEU A 21 -3.70 3.55 -10.68
CA LEU A 21 -5.00 3.03 -10.27
C LEU A 21 -6.05 3.23 -11.36
N CYS A 22 -6.08 4.42 -11.98
CA CYS A 22 -6.95 4.74 -13.10
C CYS A 22 -6.66 3.84 -14.32
N SER A 23 -5.39 3.69 -14.68
CA SER A 23 -4.96 2.88 -15.83
C SER A 23 -5.28 1.40 -15.62
N THR A 24 -4.94 0.89 -14.44
CA THR A 24 -4.95 -0.53 -14.10
C THR A 24 -6.34 -1.05 -13.72
N PHE A 25 -7.05 -0.31 -12.87
CA PHE A 25 -8.36 -0.75 -12.35
C PHE A 25 -9.53 -0.10 -13.09
N LYS A 26 -9.24 0.68 -14.14
CA LYS A 26 -10.21 1.57 -14.82
C LYS A 26 -10.99 2.43 -13.83
N TRP A 27 -10.31 2.78 -12.74
CA TRP A 27 -10.93 3.51 -11.66
C TRP A 27 -11.10 4.98 -12.07
N ASN A 28 -12.26 5.54 -11.75
CA ASN A 28 -12.47 6.97 -11.82
C ASN A 28 -12.97 7.41 -10.43
N ALA A 29 -12.26 8.35 -9.80
CA ALA A 29 -12.60 8.88 -8.48
C ALA A 29 -14.02 9.49 -8.45
N ASP A 30 -14.49 10.03 -9.58
CA ASP A 30 -15.86 10.55 -9.72
C ASP A 30 -16.91 9.47 -9.92
N ALA A 31 -16.52 8.28 -10.37
CA ALA A 31 -17.44 7.17 -10.63
C ALA A 31 -17.94 6.51 -9.34
N ASP A 32 -17.23 6.64 -8.22
CA ASP A 32 -17.64 6.06 -6.96
C ASP A 32 -17.54 7.05 -5.79
N LYS A 33 -18.43 8.06 -5.83
CA LYS A 33 -18.62 9.05 -4.75
C LYS A 33 -18.91 8.43 -3.37
N ARG A 34 -19.18 7.12 -3.30
CA ARG A 34 -19.45 6.38 -2.07
C ARG A 34 -18.18 5.73 -1.49
N LEU A 35 -17.12 5.60 -2.29
CA LEU A 35 -15.82 5.10 -1.86
C LEU A 35 -14.99 6.26 -1.32
N THR A 36 -14.97 6.40 0.01
CA THR A 36 -13.98 7.23 0.67
C THR A 36 -12.64 6.51 0.67
N LEU A 37 -11.62 7.17 0.12
CA LEU A 37 -10.26 6.65 0.10
C LEU A 37 -9.48 7.16 1.30
N GLN A 38 -8.98 6.27 2.14
CA GLN A 38 -8.02 6.61 3.18
C GLN A 38 -6.62 6.22 2.72
N ARG A 39 -5.77 7.23 2.52
CA ARG A 39 -4.37 7.07 2.16
C ARG A 39 -3.48 7.31 3.36
N LEU A 40 -2.44 6.50 3.49
CA LEU A 40 -1.47 6.61 4.56
C LEU A 40 -0.07 6.32 4.04
N ASP A 41 0.83 7.28 4.24
CA ASP A 41 2.24 7.03 4.03
C ASP A 41 2.78 6.10 5.13
N LEU A 42 3.26 4.92 4.72
CA LEU A 42 3.93 3.98 5.61
C LEU A 42 5.44 4.25 5.69
N GLY A 43 5.94 5.18 4.86
CA GLY A 43 7.34 5.57 4.77
C GLY A 43 8.09 4.79 3.69
N SER A 44 9.40 4.77 3.83
CA SER A 44 10.30 4.15 2.86
C SER A 44 10.86 2.79 3.33
N LEU A 45 11.19 1.95 2.36
CA LEU A 45 11.89 0.68 2.57
C LEU A 45 12.97 0.52 1.50
N THR A 46 14.20 0.27 1.92
CA THR A 46 15.27 -0.16 1.01
C THR A 46 15.46 -1.67 1.10
N HIS A 47 15.35 -2.35 -0.03
CA HIS A 47 15.69 -3.76 -0.16
C HIS A 47 16.99 -3.89 -0.96
N VAL A 48 18.00 -4.52 -0.35
CA VAL A 48 19.33 -4.70 -0.95
C VAL A 48 19.43 -6.13 -1.48
N PHE A 49 19.64 -6.24 -2.78
CA PHE A 49 20.14 -7.44 -3.47
C PHE A 49 21.66 -7.35 -3.63
N SER A 50 22.29 -8.42 -4.09
CA SER A 50 23.76 -8.50 -4.20
C SER A 50 24.39 -7.34 -4.98
N HIS A 51 23.71 -6.81 -6.01
CA HIS A 51 24.25 -5.76 -6.88
C HIS A 51 23.31 -4.57 -7.06
N VAL A 52 22.11 -4.61 -6.46
CA VAL A 52 21.06 -3.61 -6.70
C VAL A 52 20.37 -3.26 -5.38
N LYS A 53 20.11 -1.97 -5.17
CA LYS A 53 19.28 -1.49 -4.06
C LYS A 53 17.95 -1.00 -4.62
N HIS A 54 16.86 -1.58 -4.16
CA HIS A 54 15.52 -1.10 -4.46
C HIS A 54 15.04 -0.17 -3.34
N HIS A 55 14.85 1.09 -3.68
CA HIS A 55 14.29 2.11 -2.80
C HIS A 55 12.79 2.20 -3.08
N MET A 56 11.96 1.86 -2.09
CA MET A 56 10.51 1.77 -2.26
C MET A 56 9.81 2.72 -1.29
N GLY A 57 8.98 3.62 -1.83
CA GLY A 57 7.99 4.35 -1.04
C GLY A 57 6.74 3.50 -0.88
N ILE A 58 6.26 3.33 0.36
CA ILE A 58 5.14 2.46 0.67
C ILE A 58 3.94 3.30 1.06
N GLU A 59 2.89 3.23 0.24
CA GLU A 59 1.58 3.80 0.55
C GLU A 59 0.59 2.69 0.89
N HIS A 60 -0.22 2.91 1.92
CA HIS A 60 -1.36 2.05 2.24
C HIS A 60 -2.65 2.77 1.87
N ILE A 61 -3.40 2.14 0.97
CA ILE A 61 -4.67 2.64 0.46
C ILE A 61 -5.79 1.74 0.99
N GLN A 62 -6.72 2.34 1.72
CA GLN A 62 -7.88 1.66 2.27
C GLN A 62 -9.15 2.24 1.67
N PHE A 63 -9.97 1.37 1.11
CA PHE A 63 -11.29 1.69 0.60
C PHE A 63 -12.34 1.54 1.73
N SER A 64 -13.26 2.50 1.85
CA SER A 64 -14.36 2.44 2.83
C SER A 64 -15.39 1.35 2.52
N GLY A 65 -15.42 0.87 1.28
CA GLY A 65 -16.31 -0.17 0.79
C GLY A 65 -15.60 -1.08 -0.21
N LYS A 66 -16.32 -2.09 -0.69
CA LYS A 66 -15.82 -2.94 -1.77
C LYS A 66 -15.78 -2.11 -3.05
N PRO A 67 -14.61 -1.92 -3.66
CA PRO A 67 -14.54 -1.15 -4.89
C PRO A 67 -15.17 -1.93 -6.06
N SER A 68 -15.75 -1.20 -7.00
CA SER A 68 -16.37 -1.73 -8.22
C SER A 68 -15.36 -2.09 -9.32
N PHE A 69 -14.07 -2.20 -8.99
CA PHE A 69 -13.00 -2.45 -9.94
C PHE A 69 -13.26 -3.70 -10.78
N GLN A 70 -13.10 -3.56 -12.08
CA GLN A 70 -13.00 -4.67 -13.00
C GLN A 70 -11.51 -4.89 -13.26
N LEU A 71 -10.99 -6.01 -12.75
CA LEU A 71 -9.70 -6.50 -13.22
C LEU A 71 -9.95 -7.18 -14.55
N ASP A 72 -9.30 -6.72 -15.62
CA ASP A 72 -9.35 -7.42 -16.89
C ASP A 72 -8.78 -8.83 -16.70
N ASN A 73 -9.42 -9.85 -17.26
CA ASN A 73 -8.96 -11.24 -17.15
C ASN A 73 -7.56 -11.46 -17.77
N GLU A 74 -7.08 -10.53 -18.60
CA GLU A 74 -5.73 -10.52 -19.15
C GLU A 74 -4.71 -9.79 -18.26
N SER A 75 -5.16 -9.07 -17.22
CA SER A 75 -4.26 -8.41 -16.28
C SER A 75 -3.59 -9.46 -15.39
N SER A 76 -2.28 -9.33 -15.19
CA SER A 76 -1.48 -10.17 -14.28
C SER A 76 -1.79 -9.92 -12.79
N LEU A 77 -2.91 -9.26 -12.51
CA LEU A 77 -3.31 -8.77 -11.20
C LEU A 77 -4.43 -9.63 -10.64
N ARG A 78 -4.32 -9.91 -9.35
CA ARG A 78 -5.32 -10.66 -8.61
C ARG A 78 -5.39 -10.15 -7.18
N TRP A 79 -6.61 -10.18 -6.63
CA TRP A 79 -6.79 -10.01 -5.19
C TRP A 79 -6.24 -11.23 -4.47
N MET A 80 -5.49 -10.99 -3.40
CA MET A 80 -4.89 -12.06 -2.61
C MET A 80 -4.96 -11.74 -1.12
N THR A 81 -5.27 -12.75 -0.34
CA THR A 81 -5.08 -12.75 1.10
C THR A 81 -3.59 -12.86 1.46
N ILE A 82 -3.24 -12.44 2.68
CA ILE A 82 -1.87 -12.59 3.20
C ILE A 82 -1.43 -14.08 3.21
N LYS A 83 -2.37 -15.01 3.42
CA LYS A 83 -2.09 -16.45 3.41
C LYS A 83 -1.69 -16.90 2.01
N GLU A 84 -2.45 -16.50 0.98
CA GLU A 84 -2.16 -16.82 -0.42
C GLU A 84 -0.83 -16.20 -0.88
N MET A 85 -0.53 -14.96 -0.46
CA MET A 85 0.75 -14.33 -0.78
C MET A 85 1.93 -15.16 -0.24
N ARG A 86 1.80 -15.71 0.97
CA ARG A 86 2.83 -16.55 1.56
C ARG A 86 2.96 -17.89 0.84
N SER A 87 1.85 -18.54 0.48
CA SER A 87 1.90 -19.84 -0.20
C SER A 87 2.47 -19.76 -1.61
N LEU A 88 2.28 -18.63 -2.30
CA LEU A 88 2.77 -18.43 -3.67
C LEU A 88 4.24 -17.97 -3.75
N GLY A 89 4.89 -17.72 -2.61
CA GLY A 89 6.30 -17.34 -2.59
C GLY A 89 6.54 -15.91 -3.08
N ILE A 90 6.06 -14.91 -2.34
CA ILE A 90 6.39 -13.51 -2.59
C ILE A 90 7.86 -13.18 -2.30
N THR A 91 8.38 -12.16 -2.97
CA THR A 91 9.77 -11.72 -2.80
C THR A 91 10.03 -11.22 -1.36
N THR A 92 11.29 -11.32 -0.94
CA THR A 92 11.73 -10.85 0.39
C THR A 92 11.52 -9.36 0.61
N GLY A 93 11.53 -8.55 -0.46
CA GLY A 93 11.12 -7.15 -0.44
C GLY A 93 9.65 -6.99 -0.05
N VAL A 94 8.74 -7.71 -0.70
CA VAL A 94 7.30 -7.68 -0.41
C VAL A 94 7.00 -8.22 1.00
N LEU A 95 7.73 -9.24 1.47
CA LEU A 95 7.62 -9.71 2.86
C LEU A 95 7.94 -8.60 3.88
N LYS A 96 8.94 -7.76 3.61
CA LYS A 96 9.27 -6.60 4.46
C LYS A 96 8.14 -5.56 4.45
N ILE A 97 7.53 -5.31 3.29
CA ILE A 97 6.35 -4.42 3.18
C ILE A 97 5.19 -4.95 4.03
N LEU A 98 4.85 -6.24 3.93
CA LEU A 98 3.78 -6.84 4.73
C LEU A 98 4.04 -6.73 6.24
N LYS A 99 5.29 -6.89 6.68
CA LYS A 99 5.68 -6.67 8.08
C LYS A 99 5.46 -5.21 8.52
N LEU A 100 5.81 -4.24 7.67
CA LEU A 100 5.58 -2.82 7.94
C LEU A 100 4.09 -2.51 8.09
N VAL A 101 3.26 -2.93 7.13
CA VAL A 101 1.80 -2.77 7.17
C VAL A 101 1.22 -3.37 8.46
N SER A 102 1.59 -4.62 8.77
CA SER A 102 1.12 -5.34 9.97
C SER A 102 1.53 -4.64 11.27
N SER A 103 2.76 -4.14 11.35
CA SER A 103 3.27 -3.45 12.54
C SER A 103 2.54 -2.13 12.80
N LYS A 104 2.23 -1.37 11.75
CA LYS A 104 1.52 -0.08 11.83
C LYS A 104 0.04 -0.28 12.14
N ALA A 105 -0.59 -1.32 11.60
CA ALA A 105 -1.94 -1.73 11.98
C ALA A 105 -2.02 -2.11 13.46
N ARG A 106 -1.05 -2.88 13.98
CA ARG A 106 -0.98 -3.25 15.41
C ARG A 106 -0.77 -2.03 16.31
N LYS A 107 0.07 -1.08 15.90
CA LYS A 107 0.25 0.19 16.64
C LYS A 107 -1.07 0.96 16.74
N ARG A 108 -1.85 1.05 15.67
CA ARG A 108 -3.20 1.67 15.70
C ARG A 108 -4.14 0.98 16.68
N ALA A 109 -4.21 -0.35 16.67
CA ALA A 109 -5.03 -1.12 17.61
C ALA A 109 -4.60 -0.87 19.08
N SER A 110 -3.29 -0.81 19.34
CA SER A 110 -2.76 -0.55 20.68
C SER A 110 -3.05 0.88 21.17
N THR A 111 -3.03 1.88 20.28
CA THR A 111 -3.37 3.27 20.61
C THR A 111 -4.86 3.43 20.90
N ILE A 112 -5.72 2.73 20.15
CA ILE A 112 -7.17 2.70 20.38
C ILE A 112 -7.49 2.05 21.73
N LEU A 113 -6.83 0.94 22.07
CA LEU A 113 -6.99 0.29 23.37
C LEU A 113 -6.50 1.19 24.53
N LYS A 114 -5.42 1.94 24.36
CA LYS A 114 -4.97 2.91 25.36
C LYS A 114 -5.96 4.06 25.54
N ARG A 115 -6.55 4.57 24.46
CA ARG A 115 -7.59 5.63 24.53
C ARG A 115 -8.87 5.14 25.22
N LYS A 116 -9.27 3.88 25.05
CA LYS A 116 -10.42 3.28 25.76
C LYS A 116 -10.14 2.92 27.22
N ARG A 117 -8.86 2.77 27.61
CA ARG A 117 -8.44 2.46 28.99
C ARG A 117 -8.02 3.68 29.81
N GLY A 118 -8.05 4.88 29.23
CA GLY A 118 -7.95 6.13 29.95
C GLY A 118 -9.30 6.50 30.60
N ILE A 119 -9.70 5.72 31.61
CA ILE A 119 -10.57 6.21 32.67
C ILE A 119 -9.62 6.60 33.81
N HIS A 120 -9.58 7.91 34.06
CA HIS A 120 -8.84 8.66 35.09
C HIS A 120 -7.31 8.59 35.07
#